data_AF-G9ELK5-F1
#
_entry.id   AF-G9ELK5-F1
#
_cell.length_a   1.000
_cell.length_b   1.000
_cell.length_c   1.000
_cell.angle_alpha   90.00
_cell.angle_beta   90.00
_cell.angle_gamma   90.00
#
_symmetry.space_group_name_H-M   'P 1'
#
loop_
_entity.id
_entity.type
_entity.pdbx_description
1 polymer ?
#
loop_
_entity_poly.entity_id
_entity_poly.type
_entity_poly.pdbx_seq_one_letter_code
_entity_poly.pdbx_strand_id
1 'polypeptide(L)'
;MLKEFVAETAKKPKYEIADIFECKKTGFTKAVIKLSERHTKEKNISDIIMDNELIENLDPKTVRTLTYMATVERLKPDYSIVVQHMTPEVDEYLLEIKSKSKAITIKKSPSELSKDKDLIAKFKPEDASRIGYMAGVRETVKEFELVNKSK
;
A
#
# COMPACT_ATOMS: atom_id res chain seq x y z
N MET A 1 6.21 3.62 -40.89
CA MET A 1 5.19 2.74 -40.27
C MET A 1 5.53 1.26 -40.29
N LEU A 2 5.35 0.48 -41.38
CA LEU A 2 5.57 -0.99 -41.32
C LEU A 2 7.04 -1.39 -41.06
N LYS A 3 8.01 -0.64 -41.62
CA LYS A 3 9.45 -0.84 -41.35
C LYS A 3 9.85 -0.51 -39.91
N GLU A 4 9.22 0.49 -39.30
CA GLU A 4 9.49 0.86 -37.90
C GLU A 4 8.90 -0.17 -36.95
N PHE A 5 7.70 -0.69 -37.25
CA PHE A 5 7.05 -1.76 -36.50
C PHE A 5 7.86 -3.08 -36.53
N VAL A 6 8.46 -3.40 -37.68
CA VAL A 6 9.36 -4.56 -37.82
C VAL A 6 10.71 -4.33 -37.12
N ALA A 7 11.22 -3.09 -37.11
CA ALA A 7 12.44 -2.76 -36.37
C ALA A 7 12.24 -2.81 -34.85
N GLU A 8 11.06 -2.44 -34.36
CA GLU A 8 10.68 -2.48 -32.95
C GLU A 8 10.56 -3.91 -32.42
N THR A 9 10.07 -4.84 -33.26
CA THR A 9 9.99 -6.27 -32.92
C THR A 9 11.34 -7.01 -33.01
N ALA A 10 12.36 -6.41 -33.61
CA ALA A 10 13.70 -7.01 -33.77
C ALA A 10 14.69 -6.65 -32.64
N LYS A 11 14.37 -5.70 -31.75
CA LYS A 11 15.23 -5.35 -30.62
C LYS A 11 15.19 -6.49 -29.59
N LYS A 12 16.30 -7.25 -29.53
CA LYS A 12 16.50 -8.19 -28.42
C LYS A 12 16.65 -7.40 -27.11
N PRO A 13 15.96 -7.81 -26.03
CA PRO A 13 16.14 -7.22 -24.72
C PRO A 13 17.60 -7.37 -24.30
N LYS A 14 18.19 -6.28 -23.79
CA LYS A 14 19.58 -6.28 -23.31
C LYS A 14 19.66 -6.61 -21.83
N TYR A 15 18.59 -6.34 -21.09
CA TYR A 15 18.52 -6.55 -19.66
C TYR A 15 17.55 -7.68 -19.32
N GLU A 16 17.81 -8.31 -18.19
CA GLU A 16 16.99 -9.41 -17.65
C GLU A 16 16.72 -9.15 -16.16
N ILE A 17 15.55 -9.55 -15.68
CA ILE A 17 15.27 -9.57 -14.24
C ILE A 17 15.70 -10.92 -13.70
N ALA A 18 16.75 -10.93 -12.89
CA ALA A 18 17.32 -12.13 -12.30
C ALA A 18 16.54 -12.60 -11.05
N ASP A 19 15.98 -11.66 -10.29
CA ASP A 19 15.23 -11.95 -9.07
C ASP A 19 14.27 -10.82 -8.70
N ILE A 20 13.22 -11.14 -7.96
CA ILE A 20 12.25 -10.20 -7.39
C ILE A 20 11.93 -10.60 -5.96
N PHE A 21 12.10 -9.68 -5.02
CA PHE A 21 11.86 -9.95 -3.60
C PHE A 21 11.31 -8.73 -2.85
N GLU A 22 10.62 -8.99 -1.75
CA GLU A 22 10.16 -7.93 -0.84
C GLU A 22 11.27 -7.55 0.15
N CYS A 23 11.63 -6.27 0.20
CA CYS A 23 12.60 -5.77 1.16
C CYS A 23 11.98 -5.69 2.56
N LYS A 24 12.35 -6.60 3.46
CA LYS A 24 11.81 -6.66 4.83
C LYS A 24 11.94 -5.35 5.64
N LYS A 25 12.91 -4.49 5.32
CA LYS A 25 13.12 -3.22 6.01
C LYS A 25 12.13 -2.13 5.57
N THR A 26 11.82 -2.09 4.28
CA THR A 26 11.03 -1.00 3.69
C THR A 26 9.63 -1.43 3.25
N GLY A 27 9.37 -2.74 3.17
CA GLY A 27 8.13 -3.31 2.63
C GLY A 27 7.98 -3.13 1.11
N PHE A 28 8.98 -2.56 0.44
CA PHE A 28 8.96 -2.34 -1.01
C PHE A 28 9.47 -3.57 -1.76
N THR A 29 8.86 -3.82 -2.91
CA THR A 29 9.26 -4.87 -3.83
C THR A 29 10.43 -4.37 -4.67
N LYS A 30 11.51 -5.15 -4.68
CA LYS A 30 12.74 -4.86 -5.42
C LYS A 30 12.99 -5.92 -6.45
N ALA A 31 13.66 -5.52 -7.52
CA ALA A 31 14.13 -6.42 -8.56
C ALA A 31 15.64 -6.30 -8.75
N VAL A 32 16.28 -7.44 -9.01
CA VAL A 32 17.67 -7.52 -9.41
C VAL A 32 17.71 -7.52 -10.94
N ILE A 33 18.22 -6.44 -11.51
CA ILE A 33 18.36 -6.25 -12.95
C ILE A 33 19.76 -6.68 -13.36
N LYS A 34 19.87 -7.62 -14.29
CA LYS A 34 21.11 -8.01 -14.93
C LYS A 34 21.32 -7.13 -16.16
N LEU A 35 22.31 -6.24 -16.09
CA LEU A 35 22.67 -5.29 -17.15
C LEU A 35 23.67 -5.90 -18.16
N SER A 36 24.50 -6.83 -17.68
CA SER A 36 25.41 -7.66 -18.46
C SER A 36 25.70 -8.94 -17.68
N GLU A 37 26.46 -9.90 -18.24
CA GLU A 37 26.74 -11.18 -17.58
C GLU A 37 27.30 -11.04 -16.15
N ARG A 38 28.06 -9.98 -15.85
CA ARG A 38 28.71 -9.76 -14.56
C ARG A 38 28.17 -8.58 -13.74
N HIS A 39 27.29 -7.76 -14.32
CA HIS A 39 26.78 -6.56 -13.64
C HIS A 39 25.30 -6.69 -13.35
N THR A 40 24.97 -6.72 -12.07
CA THR A 40 23.60 -6.68 -11.56
C THR A 40 23.37 -5.43 -10.74
N LYS A 41 22.16 -4.88 -10.81
CA LYS A 41 21.75 -3.72 -10.01
C LYS A 41 20.40 -3.99 -9.36
N GLU A 42 20.32 -3.73 -8.07
CA GLU A 42 19.06 -3.78 -7.33
C GLU A 42 18.35 -2.42 -7.43
N LYS A 43 17.06 -2.42 -7.76
CA LYS A 43 16.19 -1.24 -7.76
C LYS A 43 14.80 -1.59 -7.26
N ASN A 44 14.08 -0.62 -6.70
CA ASN A 44 12.65 -0.80 -6.47
C ASN A 44 11.95 -0.93 -7.81
N ILE A 45 10.89 -1.75 -7.87
CA ILE A 45 10.14 -1.94 -9.12
C ILE A 45 9.59 -0.59 -9.63
N SER A 46 9.12 0.28 -8.73
CA SER A 46 8.69 1.65 -9.05
C SER A 46 9.75 2.46 -9.79
N ASP A 47 11.01 2.33 -9.39
CA ASP A 47 12.12 3.11 -9.96
C ASP A 47 12.55 2.55 -11.31
N ILE A 48 12.26 1.27 -11.59
CA ILE A 48 12.51 0.66 -12.89
C ILE A 48 11.45 1.12 -13.89
N ILE A 49 10.17 1.11 -13.51
CA ILE A 49 9.08 1.49 -14.41
C ILE A 49 9.00 2.99 -14.70
N MET A 50 9.71 3.82 -13.94
CA MET A 50 9.83 5.27 -14.19
C MET A 50 11.06 5.62 -15.02
N ASP A 51 11.92 4.65 -15.31
CA ASP A 51 13.21 4.82 -15.99
C ASP A 51 13.09 4.31 -17.43
N ASN A 52 12.90 5.24 -18.37
CA ASN A 52 12.69 4.92 -19.79
C ASN A 52 13.86 4.12 -20.37
N GLU A 53 15.10 4.40 -19.96
CA GLU A 53 16.26 3.67 -20.45
C GLU A 53 16.22 2.19 -20.01
N LEU A 54 15.82 1.93 -18.76
CA LEU A 54 15.67 0.55 -18.29
C LEU A 54 14.54 -0.18 -19.02
N ILE A 55 13.38 0.47 -19.17
CA ILE A 55 12.20 -0.13 -19.81
C ILE A 55 12.48 -0.48 -21.28
N GLU A 56 13.13 0.42 -22.03
CA GLU A 56 13.44 0.21 -23.44
C GLU A 56 14.39 -0.96 -23.70
N ASN A 57 15.12 -1.41 -22.67
CA ASN A 57 16.08 -2.52 -22.76
C ASN A 57 15.56 -3.82 -22.13
N LEU A 58 14.34 -3.83 -21.58
CA LEU A 58 13.65 -5.01 -21.07
C LEU A 58 12.66 -5.54 -22.10
N ASP A 59 12.32 -6.84 -22.01
CA ASP A 59 11.30 -7.40 -22.88
C ASP A 59 9.89 -6.92 -22.47
N PRO A 60 8.93 -6.83 -23.43
CA PRO A 60 7.60 -6.32 -23.15
C PRO A 60 6.83 -7.09 -22.06
N LYS A 61 7.06 -8.40 -21.92
CA LYS A 61 6.38 -9.21 -20.89
C LYS A 61 6.92 -8.87 -19.51
N THR A 62 8.22 -8.67 -19.39
CA THR A 62 8.86 -8.18 -18.16
C THR A 62 8.36 -6.78 -17.80
N VAL A 63 8.35 -5.84 -18.75
CA VAL A 63 7.82 -4.49 -18.51
C VAL A 63 6.37 -4.55 -18.00
N ARG A 64 5.51 -5.34 -18.65
CA ARG A 64 4.11 -5.52 -18.22
C ARG A 64 4.01 -6.09 -16.80
N THR A 65 4.87 -7.06 -16.48
CA THR A 65 4.90 -7.70 -15.16
C THR A 65 5.32 -6.71 -14.09
N LEU A 66 6.40 -5.97 -14.30
CA LEU A 66 6.89 -4.96 -13.36
C LEU A 66 5.86 -3.83 -13.16
N THR A 67 5.23 -3.37 -14.23
CA THR A 67 4.15 -2.37 -14.15
C THR A 67 2.96 -2.88 -13.33
N TYR A 68 2.54 -4.13 -13.54
CA TYR A 68 1.49 -4.74 -12.73
C TYR A 68 1.89 -4.79 -11.25
N MET A 69 3.10 -5.26 -10.94
CA MET A 69 3.58 -5.36 -9.56
C MET A 69 3.66 -3.99 -8.87
N ALA A 70 4.20 -2.97 -9.54
CA ALA A 70 4.22 -1.61 -9.03
C ALA A 70 2.81 -1.04 -8.82
N THR A 71 1.87 -1.33 -9.72
CA THR A 71 0.48 -0.88 -9.59
C THR A 71 -0.20 -1.54 -8.39
N VAL A 72 -0.07 -2.86 -8.25
CA VAL A 72 -0.61 -3.59 -7.09
C VAL A 72 -0.01 -3.08 -5.79
N GLU A 73 1.30 -2.83 -5.76
CA GLU A 73 1.98 -2.28 -4.61
C GLU A 73 1.48 -0.88 -4.26
N ARG A 74 1.27 -0.01 -5.24
CA ARG A 74 0.72 1.34 -5.03
C ARG A 74 -0.73 1.33 -4.55
N LEU A 75 -1.52 0.34 -4.93
CA LEU A 75 -2.92 0.20 -4.51
C LEU A 75 -3.07 -0.39 -3.10
N LYS A 76 -2.00 -0.94 -2.49
CA LYS A 76 -2.04 -1.34 -1.08
C LYS A 76 -2.27 -0.10 -0.20
N PRO A 77 -3.17 -0.17 0.81
CA PRO A 77 -3.42 0.95 1.71
C PRO A 77 -2.15 1.31 2.50
N ASP A 78 -2.06 2.56 2.94
CA ASP A 78 -0.92 3.01 3.75
C ASP A 78 -1.07 2.62 5.21
N TYR A 79 -2.30 2.39 5.68
CA TYR A 79 -2.60 1.89 7.02
C TYR A 79 -3.53 0.67 6.98
N SER A 80 -3.38 -0.18 7.99
CA SER A 80 -4.25 -1.34 8.22
C SER A 80 -4.52 -1.49 9.71
N ILE A 81 -5.74 -1.91 10.06
CA ILE A 81 -6.08 -2.27 11.44
C ILE A 81 -5.50 -3.65 11.72
N VAL A 82 -4.61 -3.76 12.72
CA VAL A 82 -3.97 -5.02 13.10
C VAL A 82 -4.62 -5.65 14.32
N VAL A 83 -5.07 -4.83 15.26
CA VAL A 83 -5.71 -5.29 16.49
C VAL A 83 -6.86 -4.37 16.86
N GLN A 84 -7.91 -4.95 17.44
CA GLN A 84 -9.02 -4.25 18.05
C GLN A 84 -9.19 -4.75 19.48
N HIS A 85 -9.14 -3.84 20.45
CA HIS A 85 -9.38 -4.13 21.85
C HIS A 85 -10.65 -3.41 22.33
N MET A 86 -11.49 -4.09 23.11
CA MET A 86 -12.49 -3.39 23.94
C MET A 86 -11.79 -2.84 25.18
N THR A 87 -12.09 -1.59 25.54
CA THR A 87 -11.64 -1.02 26.80
C THR A 87 -12.58 -1.44 27.94
N PRO A 88 -12.17 -1.24 29.21
CA PRO A 88 -13.02 -1.52 30.37
C PRO A 88 -14.24 -0.61 30.48
N GLU A 89 -14.20 0.56 29.84
CA GLU A 89 -15.37 1.41 29.66
C GLU A 89 -16.27 0.78 28.60
N VAL A 90 -17.52 0.53 28.96
CA VAL A 90 -18.51 -0.09 28.06
C VAL A 90 -18.55 0.71 26.74
N ASP A 91 -18.47 -0.01 25.63
CA ASP A 91 -18.58 0.49 24.24
C ASP A 91 -17.41 1.29 23.67
N GLU A 92 -16.25 1.30 24.31
CA GLU A 92 -15.06 1.97 23.77
C GLU A 92 -14.03 0.99 23.23
N TYR A 93 -13.59 1.23 21.99
CA TYR A 93 -12.61 0.39 21.30
C TYR A 93 -11.29 1.14 21.17
N LEU A 94 -10.19 0.40 21.28
CA LEU A 94 -8.87 0.86 20.92
C LEU A 94 -8.39 0.07 19.70
N LEU A 95 -8.10 0.77 18.61
CA LEU A 95 -7.58 0.20 17.38
C LEU A 95 -6.08 0.38 17.32
N GLU A 96 -5.36 -0.73 17.11
CA GLU A 96 -3.96 -0.69 16.72
C GLU A 96 -3.86 -0.65 15.21
N ILE A 97 -3.25 0.40 14.68
CA ILE A 97 -3.08 0.63 13.25
C ILE A 97 -1.61 0.59 12.90
N LYS A 98 -1.26 -0.18 11.86
CA LYS A 98 0.11 -0.31 11.38
C LYS A 98 0.28 0.40 10.06
N SER A 99 1.32 1.20 9.95
CA SER A 99 1.73 1.80 8.69
C SER A 99 2.43 0.77 7.80
N LYS A 100 2.18 0.86 6.49
CA LYS A 100 2.88 0.08 5.47
C LYS A 100 4.36 0.44 5.36
N SER A 101 4.68 1.73 5.42
CA SER A 101 6.03 2.26 5.18
C SER A 101 6.86 2.44 6.44
N LYS A 102 6.22 2.51 7.60
CA LYS A 102 6.90 2.67 8.90
C LYS A 102 6.65 1.44 9.76
N ALA A 103 7.68 0.96 10.45
CA ALA A 103 7.55 -0.09 11.47
C ALA A 103 6.85 0.41 12.76
N ILE A 104 5.97 1.41 12.65
CA ILE A 104 5.29 2.06 13.77
C ILE A 104 3.86 1.56 13.79
N THR A 105 3.43 1.13 14.97
CA THR A 105 2.04 0.83 15.29
C THR A 105 1.52 1.96 16.17
N ILE A 106 0.37 2.53 15.81
CA ILE A 106 -0.27 3.61 16.55
C ILE A 106 -1.55 3.05 17.16
N LYS A 107 -1.86 3.43 18.41
CA LYS A 107 -3.15 3.10 19.03
C LYS A 107 -4.04 4.34 19.02
N LYS A 108 -5.26 4.22 18.52
CA LYS A 108 -6.28 5.29 18.53
C LYS A 108 -7.67 4.70 18.69
N SER A 109 -8.59 5.46 19.29
CA SER A 109 -10.00 5.09 19.30
C SER A 109 -10.65 5.30 17.92
N PRO A 110 -11.75 4.59 17.60
CA PRO A 110 -12.51 4.85 16.39
C PRO A 110 -13.00 6.30 16.29
N SER A 111 -13.41 6.91 17.40
CA SER A 111 -13.88 8.30 17.44
C SER A 111 -12.79 9.33 17.15
N GLU A 112 -11.53 9.05 17.52
CA GLU A 112 -10.39 9.90 17.13
C GLU A 112 -10.04 9.71 15.66
N LEU A 113 -10.06 8.47 15.17
CA LEU A 113 -9.75 8.14 13.78
C LEU A 113 -10.78 8.73 12.83
N SER A 114 -12.08 8.63 13.14
CA SER A 114 -13.16 9.11 12.27
C SER A 114 -13.13 10.63 12.03
N LYS A 115 -12.51 11.40 12.94
CA LYS A 115 -12.32 12.85 12.80
C LYS A 115 -11.14 13.23 11.90
N ASP A 116 -10.19 12.31 11.70
CA ASP A 116 -8.98 12.52 10.92
C ASP A 116 -9.18 12.03 9.47
N LYS A 117 -9.73 12.90 8.62
CA LYS A 117 -10.04 12.57 7.22
C LYS A 117 -8.81 12.13 6.41
N ASP A 118 -7.66 12.75 6.67
CA ASP A 118 -6.41 12.45 5.96
C ASP A 118 -5.88 11.06 6.33
N LEU A 119 -6.08 10.64 7.58
CA LEU A 119 -5.73 9.30 8.03
C LEU A 119 -6.75 8.26 7.56
N ILE A 120 -8.05 8.56 7.57
CA ILE A 120 -9.11 7.66 7.07
C ILE A 120 -8.93 7.34 5.58
N ALA A 121 -8.58 8.34 4.77
CA ALA A 121 -8.35 8.16 3.33
C ALA A 121 -7.21 7.19 3.00
N LYS A 122 -6.38 6.85 3.99
CA LYS A 122 -5.22 5.94 3.85
C LYS A 122 -5.53 4.50 4.21
N PHE A 123 -6.73 4.20 4.70
CA PHE A 123 -7.20 2.83 4.93
C PHE A 123 -7.87 2.27 3.67
N LYS A 124 -8.11 0.96 3.67
CA LYS A 124 -9.04 0.37 2.69
C LYS A 124 -10.47 0.81 3.00
N PRO A 125 -11.36 0.89 2.00
CA PRO A 125 -12.75 1.29 2.19
C PRO A 125 -13.47 0.51 3.29
N GLU A 126 -13.21 -0.80 3.42
CA GLU A 126 -13.84 -1.66 4.42
C GLU A 126 -13.44 -1.26 5.85
N ASP A 127 -12.15 -0.99 6.07
CA ASP A 127 -11.62 -0.55 7.36
C ASP A 127 -12.10 0.86 7.71
N ALA A 128 -12.10 1.77 6.73
CA ALA A 128 -12.62 3.13 6.89
C ALA A 128 -14.10 3.13 7.28
N SER A 129 -14.91 2.30 6.62
CA SER A 129 -16.34 2.12 6.94
C SER A 129 -16.53 1.56 8.34
N ARG A 130 -15.74 0.55 8.72
CA ARG A 130 -15.76 -0.05 10.06
C ARG A 130 -15.43 0.97 11.16
N ILE A 131 -14.40 1.79 10.96
CA ILE A 131 -14.03 2.87 11.89
C ILE A 131 -15.19 3.85 12.05
N GLY A 132 -15.79 4.28 10.93
CA GLY A 132 -16.94 5.19 10.94
C GLY A 132 -18.14 4.61 11.71
N TYR A 133 -18.46 3.33 11.47
CA TYR A 133 -19.53 2.63 12.18
C TYR A 133 -19.28 2.59 13.69
N MET A 134 -18.08 2.16 14.12
CA MET A 134 -17.72 2.09 15.53
C MET A 134 -17.78 3.46 16.23
N ALA A 135 -17.30 4.51 15.55
CA ALA A 135 -17.38 5.87 16.06
C ALA A 135 -18.84 6.34 16.21
N GLY A 136 -19.70 6.03 15.23
CA GLY A 136 -21.11 6.37 15.25
C GLY A 136 -21.87 5.68 16.39
N VAL A 137 -21.67 4.37 16.57
CA VAL A 137 -22.28 3.60 17.66
C VAL A 137 -21.89 4.20 19.02
N ARG A 138 -20.62 4.54 19.23
CA ARG A 138 -20.15 5.15 20.49
C ARG A 138 -20.82 6.51 20.75
N GLU A 139 -21.00 7.34 19.72
CA GLU A 139 -21.64 8.64 19.88
C GLU A 139 -23.13 8.49 20.22
N THR A 140 -23.84 7.56 19.57
CA THR A 140 -25.24 7.26 19.91
C THR A 140 -25.41 6.79 21.36
N VAL A 141 -24.49 5.95 21.85
CA VAL A 141 -24.49 5.52 23.27
C VAL A 141 -24.29 6.72 24.20
N LYS A 142 -23.33 7.60 23.89
CA LYS A 142 -23.08 8.82 24.67
C LYS A 142 -24.30 9.74 24.71
N GLU A 143 -24.93 9.97 23.57
CA GLU A 143 -26.17 10.77 23.48
C GLU A 143 -27.28 10.18 24.35
N PHE A 144 -27.48 8.85 24.28
CA PHE A 144 -28.48 8.16 25.09
C PHE A 144 -28.20 8.28 26.61
N GLU A 145 -26.95 8.12 27.03
CA GLU A 145 -26.55 8.31 28.42
C GLU A 145 -26.79 9.74 28.90
N LEU A 146 -26.51 10.74 28.08
CA LEU A 146 -26.73 12.15 28.41
C LEU A 146 -28.22 12.45 28.60
N VAL A 147 -29.07 11.93 27.71
CA VAL A 147 -30.53 12.07 27.82
C VAL A 147 -31.06 11.42 29.09
N ASN A 148 -30.55 10.25 29.46
CA ASN A 148 -31.02 9.53 30.65
C ASN A 148 -30.47 10.08 31.97
N LYS A 149 -29.28 10.68 31.98
CA LYS A 149 -28.71 11.37 33.16
C LYS A 149 -29.37 12.74 33.41
N SER A 150 -30.06 13.29 32.42
CA SER A 150 -30.74 14.59 32.50
C SER A 150 -32.23 14.48 32.91
N LYS A 151 -32.71 13.26 33.19
CA LYS A 151 -34.04 12.96 33.76
C LYS A 151 -33.91 12.60 35.23
#